data_AF-A0A2X4TIJ7-F1
#
_entry.id   AF-A0A2X4TIJ7-F1
#
_cell.length_a   1.000
_cell.length_b   1.000
_cell.length_c   1.000
_cell.angle_alpha   90.00
_cell.angle_beta   90.00
_cell.angle_gamma   90.00
#
_symmetry.space_group_name_H-M   'P 1'
#
loop_
_entity.id
_entity.type
_entity.pdbx_description
1 polymer ?
#
loop_
_entity_poly.entity_id
_entity_poly.type
_entity_poly.pdbx_seq_one_letter_code
_entity_poly.pdbx_strand_id
1 'polypeptide(L)'
;MDKEGKGLVEATLEAVRMRLRPILMTSLAFMLGVMPLVISSGAGSGAQNAVGTGVLGGMVTATVLAIFFVPVFFVVVRRRFSRKSEDIEHSHSTQHH
;
A
#
# COMPACT_ATOMS: atom_id res chain seq x y z
N MET A 1 -16.46 15.67 -12.24
CA MET A 1 -17.36 15.88 -11.10
C MET A 1 -16.57 16.63 -10.05
N ASP A 2 -16.84 17.94 -10.04
CA ASP A 2 -16.68 18.90 -8.94
C ASP A 2 -15.27 19.29 -8.49
N LYS A 3 -14.77 20.30 -9.22
CA LYS A 3 -13.88 21.34 -8.75
C LYS A 3 -14.60 22.14 -7.65
N GLU A 4 -14.45 21.78 -6.39
CA GLU A 4 -14.94 22.62 -5.29
C GLU A 4 -13.78 22.98 -4.36
N GLY A 5 -13.62 24.29 -4.16
CA GLY A 5 -12.61 24.92 -3.30
C GLY A 5 -12.82 24.64 -1.82
N LYS A 6 -12.73 23.37 -1.42
CA LYS A 6 -12.48 22.99 -0.03
C LYS A 6 -11.04 23.37 0.30
N GLY A 7 -10.82 24.03 1.45
CA GLY A 7 -9.47 24.35 1.91
C GLY A 7 -8.58 23.11 1.84
N LEU A 8 -7.33 23.26 1.41
CA LEU A 8 -6.41 22.15 1.13
C LEU A 8 -6.38 21.09 2.25
N VAL A 9 -6.52 21.56 3.49
CA VAL A 9 -6.61 20.75 4.71
C VAL A 9 -7.88 19.90 4.76
N GLU A 10 -9.03 20.44 4.40
CA GLU A 10 -10.34 19.77 4.43
C GLU A 10 -10.43 18.67 3.38
N ALA A 11 -10.00 18.95 2.15
CA ALA A 11 -9.91 17.95 1.08
C ALA A 11 -8.92 16.83 1.44
N THR A 12 -7.80 17.17 2.09
CA THR A 12 -6.83 16.19 2.57
C THR A 12 -7.40 15.32 3.69
N LEU A 13 -8.13 15.91 4.64
CA LEU A 13 -8.73 15.18 5.76
C LEU A 13 -9.81 14.18 5.27
N GLU A 14 -10.59 14.57 4.27
CA GLU A 14 -11.62 13.73 3.65
C GLU A 14 -11.00 12.56 2.87
N ALA A 15 -9.94 12.83 2.09
CA ALA A 15 -9.17 11.81 1.39
C ALA A 15 -8.44 10.84 2.36
N VAL A 16 -7.89 11.34 3.46
CA VAL A 16 -7.28 10.53 4.51
C VAL A 16 -8.34 9.66 5.17
N ARG A 17 -9.51 10.20 5.51
CA ARG A 17 -10.59 9.44 6.15
C ARG A 17 -11.11 8.29 5.28
N MET A 18 -11.14 8.46 3.96
CA MET A 18 -11.51 7.39 3.01
C MET A 18 -10.54 6.20 3.02
N ARG A 19 -9.26 6.42 3.36
CA ARG A 19 -8.22 5.37 3.35
C ARG A 19 -7.89 4.85 4.74
N LEU A 20 -8.01 5.70 5.76
CA LEU A 20 -7.71 5.38 7.15
C LEU A 20 -8.60 4.25 7.67
N ARG A 21 -9.91 4.27 7.33
CA ARG A 21 -10.84 3.19 7.71
C ARG A 21 -10.43 1.83 7.12
N PRO A 22 -10.23 1.67 5.80
CA PRO A 22 -9.77 0.41 5.21
C PRO A 22 -8.41 -0.11 5.73
N ILE A 23 -7.44 0.79 5.95
CA ILE A 23 -6.11 0.41 6.42
C ILE A 23 -6.16 -0.07 7.89
N LEU A 24 -6.90 0.64 8.75
CA LEU A 24 -7.10 0.21 10.13
C LEU A 24 -7.94 -1.06 10.20
N MET A 25 -8.96 -1.21 9.36
CA MET A 25 -9.81 -2.40 9.35
C MET A 25 -9.02 -3.67 9.00
N THR A 26 -8.18 -3.62 7.96
CA THR A 26 -7.39 -4.77 7.53
C THR A 26 -6.30 -5.14 8.52
N SER A 27 -5.58 -4.15 9.06
CA SER A 27 -4.54 -4.38 10.06
C SER A 27 -5.10 -4.90 11.39
N LEU A 28 -6.20 -4.34 11.89
CA LEU A 28 -6.83 -4.79 13.13
C LEU A 28 -7.47 -6.17 12.99
N ALA A 29 -8.18 -6.44 11.89
CA ALA A 29 -8.77 -7.75 11.64
C ALA A 29 -7.70 -8.84 11.56
N PHE A 30 -6.57 -8.53 10.92
CA PHE A 30 -5.48 -9.49 10.81
C PHE A 30 -4.78 -9.72 12.15
N MET A 31 -4.47 -8.65 12.90
CA MET A 31 -3.85 -8.77 14.23
C MET A 31 -4.72 -9.57 15.20
N LEU A 32 -6.03 -9.33 15.23
CA LEU A 32 -6.96 -10.10 16.06
C LEU A 32 -7.13 -11.55 15.57
N GLY A 33 -7.02 -11.80 14.26
CA GLY A 33 -7.11 -13.15 13.70
C GLY A 33 -5.89 -14.03 14.02
N VAL A 34 -4.70 -13.44 14.11
CA VAL A 34 -3.45 -14.17 14.41
C VAL A 34 -3.12 -14.23 15.89
N MET A 35 -3.67 -13.33 16.70
CA MET A 35 -3.43 -13.30 18.15
C MET A 35 -3.74 -14.64 18.85
N PRO A 36 -4.88 -15.32 18.62
CA PRO A 36 -5.19 -16.60 19.27
C PRO A 36 -4.21 -17.72 18.92
N LEU A 37 -3.66 -17.70 17.71
CA LEU A 37 -2.70 -18.70 17.23
C LEU A 37 -1.36 -18.61 17.96
N VAL A 38 -1.01 -17.45 18.51
CA VAL A 38 0.28 -17.18 19.18
C VAL A 38 0.23 -17.52 20.68
N ILE A 39 -0.95 -17.42 21.28
CA ILE A 39 -1.20 -17.72 22.71
C ILE A 39 -1.79 -19.12 22.91
N SER A 40 -1.96 -19.90 21.84
CA SER A 40 -2.51 -21.25 21.90
C SER A 40 -1.56 -22.18 22.66
N SER A 41 -2.03 -22.72 23.78
CA SER A 41 -1.32 -23.67 24.64
C SER A 41 -2.13 -24.96 24.79
N GLY A 42 -2.33 -25.67 23.68
CA GLY A 42 -3.00 -26.97 23.60
C GLY A 42 -2.29 -27.96 22.68
N ALA A 43 -2.93 -29.08 22.34
CA ALA A 43 -2.38 -30.04 21.37
C ALA A 43 -2.18 -29.37 19.99
N GLY A 44 -0.99 -29.49 19.41
CA GLY A 44 -0.64 -28.78 18.17
C GLY A 44 -0.27 -27.30 18.34
N SER A 45 -0.16 -26.81 19.59
CA SER A 45 0.31 -25.44 19.90
C SER A 45 1.67 -25.11 19.31
N GLY A 46 2.59 -26.07 19.25
CA GLY A 46 3.90 -25.87 18.59
C GLY A 46 3.77 -25.42 17.13
N ALA A 47 2.85 -26.03 16.38
CA ALA A 47 2.59 -25.65 14.98
C ALA A 47 1.83 -24.32 14.87
N GLN A 48 0.84 -24.10 15.74
CA GLN A 48 0.06 -22.86 15.76
C GLN A 48 0.91 -21.64 16.13
N ASN A 49 1.77 -21.78 17.15
CA ASN A 49 2.70 -20.74 17.57
C ASN A 49 3.75 -20.48 16.49
N ALA A 50 4.31 -21.52 15.85
CA ALA A 50 5.26 -21.35 14.75
C ALA A 50 4.65 -20.57 13.57
N VAL A 51 3.41 -20.91 13.16
CA VAL A 51 2.70 -20.18 12.12
C VAL A 51 2.36 -18.76 12.57
N GLY A 52 1.84 -18.59 13.80
CA GLY A 52 1.45 -17.29 14.35
C GLY A 52 2.62 -16.32 14.45
N THR A 53 3.76 -16.76 14.98
CA THR A 53 4.99 -15.94 15.07
C THR A 53 5.54 -15.63 13.67
N GLY A 54 5.55 -16.61 12.76
CA GLY A 54 6.00 -16.41 11.38
C GLY A 54 5.15 -15.39 10.61
N VAL A 55 3.83 -15.46 10.77
CA VAL A 55 2.88 -14.56 10.12
C VAL A 55 2.93 -13.16 10.74
N LEU A 56 3.04 -13.03 12.07
CA LEU A 56 3.22 -11.74 12.73
C LEU A 56 4.49 -11.03 12.28
N GLY A 57 5.63 -11.74 12.34
CA GLY A 57 6.91 -11.20 11.87
C GLY A 57 6.85 -10.85 10.38
N GLY A 58 6.31 -11.76 9.57
CA GLY A 58 6.13 -11.57 8.13
C GLY A 58 5.26 -10.35 7.80
N MET A 59 4.16 -10.13 8.52
CA MET A 59 3.32 -8.96 8.32
C MET A 59 4.03 -7.66 8.70
N VAL A 60 4.75 -7.62 9.82
CA VAL A 60 5.51 -6.44 10.22
C VAL A 60 6.58 -6.11 9.17
N THR A 61 7.39 -7.10 8.79
CA THR A 61 8.45 -6.92 7.78
C THR A 61 7.87 -6.57 6.41
N ALA A 62 6.82 -7.25 5.96
CA ALA A 62 6.17 -6.97 4.68
C ALA A 62 5.56 -5.57 4.65
N THR A 63 4.97 -5.10 5.74
CA THR A 63 4.41 -3.74 5.82
C THR A 63 5.50 -2.69 5.72
N VAL A 64 6.59 -2.83 6.49
CA VAL A 64 7.74 -1.92 6.44
C VAL A 64 8.34 -1.92 5.04
N LEU A 65 8.64 -3.09 4.48
CA LEU A 65 9.22 -3.20 3.14
C LEU A 65 8.29 -2.64 2.08
N ALA A 66 6.99 -2.97 2.10
CA ALA A 66 6.05 -2.48 1.10
C ALA A 66 5.93 -0.95 1.10
N ILE A 67 5.88 -0.31 2.27
CA ILE A 67 5.81 1.16 2.37
C ILE A 67 6.98 1.84 1.65
N PHE A 68 8.19 1.28 1.74
CA PHE A 68 9.38 1.86 1.08
C PHE A 68 9.56 1.36 -0.36
N PHE A 69 9.41 0.07 -0.60
CA PHE A 69 9.72 -0.54 -1.89
C PHE A 69 8.63 -0.28 -2.93
N VAL A 70 7.35 -0.25 -2.57
CA VAL A 70 6.27 0.01 -3.53
C VAL A 70 6.44 1.36 -4.27
N PRO A 71 6.67 2.50 -3.59
CA PRO A 71 6.88 3.77 -4.29
C PRO A 71 8.19 3.79 -5.10
N VAL A 72 9.26 3.18 -4.60
CA VAL A 72 10.53 3.06 -5.34
C VAL A 72 10.33 2.25 -6.62
N PHE A 73 9.71 1.08 -6.52
CA PHE A 73 9.38 0.26 -7.68
C PHE A 73 8.47 0.99 -8.66
N PHE A 74 7.45 1.70 -8.17
CA PHE A 74 6.57 2.49 -9.03
C PHE A 74 7.36 3.55 -9.83
N VAL A 75 8.26 4.29 -9.19
CA VAL A 75 9.10 5.30 -9.87
C VAL A 75 10.07 4.65 -10.86
N VAL A 76 10.72 3.53 -10.48
CA VAL A 76 11.66 2.81 -11.35
C VAL A 76 10.95 2.25 -12.59
N VAL A 77 9.81 1.58 -12.40
CA VAL A 77 8.98 1.05 -13.49
C VAL A 77 8.50 2.20 -14.38
N ARG A 78 7.91 3.25 -13.80
CA ARG A 78 7.45 4.42 -14.56
C ARG A 78 8.60 5.06 -15.33
N ARG A 79 9.78 5.26 -14.74
CA ARG A 79 10.94 5.85 -15.42
C ARG A 79 11.48 4.94 -16.53
N ARG A 80 11.45 3.61 -16.34
CA ARG A 80 11.93 2.65 -17.35
C ARG A 80 10.98 2.51 -18.53
N PHE A 81 9.67 2.53 -18.28
CA PHE A 81 8.63 2.36 -19.30
C PHE A 81 8.15 3.68 -19.94
N SER A 82 8.15 4.82 -19.22
CA SER A 82 7.81 6.14 -19.78
C SER A 82 8.86 6.65 -20.77
N ARG A 83 10.12 6.19 -20.63
CA ARG A 83 11.17 6.43 -21.64
C ARG A 83 10.87 5.78 -22.99
N LYS A 84 9.84 4.93 -23.10
CA LYS A 84 9.35 4.37 -24.37
C LYS A 84 8.16 5.15 -24.95
N SER A 85 7.58 6.10 -24.21
CA SER A 85 6.43 6.90 -24.67
C SER A 85 6.80 8.35 -25.02
N GLU A 86 7.90 8.90 -24.49
CA GLU A 86 8.37 10.25 -24.87
C GLU A 86 8.95 10.33 -26.29
N ASP A 87 9.34 9.20 -26.92
CA ASP A 87 9.81 9.19 -28.31
C ASP A 87 8.67 9.32 -29.35
N ILE A 88 7.39 9.28 -28.95
CA ILE A 88 6.26 9.37 -29.89
C ILE A 88 5.59 10.75 -29.90
N GLU A 89 5.69 11.54 -28.82
CA GLU A 89 4.94 12.81 -28.71
C GLU A 89 5.70 14.04 -29.23
N HIS A 90 7.03 13.98 -29.36
CA HIS A 90 7.83 15.12 -29.84
C HIS A 90 7.83 15.31 -31.38
N SER A 91 7.18 14.43 -32.15
CA SER A 91 7.16 14.54 -33.62
C SER A 91 5.96 15.29 -34.20
N HIS A 92 5.04 15.85 -33.40
CA HIS A 92 3.77 16.38 -33.92
C HIS A 92 3.40 17.80 -33.43
N SER A 93 4.38 18.68 -33.19
CA SER A 93 4.12 20.10 -32.87
C SER A 93 4.84 21.12 -33.77
N THR A 94 5.44 20.68 -34.88
CA THR A 94 6.05 21.58 -35.88
C THR A 94 5.41 21.45 -37.26
N GLN A 95 4.08 21.54 -37.34
CA GLN A 95 3.43 21.99 -38.58
C GLN A 95 2.02 22.52 -38.32
N HIS A 96 1.91 23.82 -38.08
CA HIS A 96 0.89 24.67 -38.72
C HIS A 96 1.19 26.14 -38.37
N HIS A 97 1.98 26.77 -39.24
CA HIS A 97 1.87 28.19 -39.56
C HIS A 97 0.91 28.32 -40.73
#